data_AF-A0A1E3GJ84-F1
#
_entry.id   AF-A0A1E3GJ84-F1
#
_cell.length_a   1.000
_cell.length_b   1.000
_cell.length_c   1.000
_cell.angle_alpha   90.00
_cell.angle_beta   90.00
_cell.angle_gamma   90.00
#
_symmetry.space_group_name_H-M   'P 1'
#
loop_
_entity.id
_entity.type
_entity.pdbx_description
1 polymer ?
#
loop_
_entity_poly.entity_id
_entity_poly.type
_entity_poly.pdbx_seq_one_letter_code
_entity_poly.pdbx_strand_id
1 'polypeptide(L)'
;MLLYFLPFILRLVRFEQFKCRSLTSGEIKISQRVFGNLIDYSRVKIMNHPYLPWQSKHVIMAPSGYIHVRNLNYREDYSRESLSYQALFIHEMAHIYQHQCRINVLLKGAFLQSAYFLSLGKYNPYKYQFNPNKSFSTYNIEQQGDIARDIFLKKIPNIILNPPINR
;
A
#
# COMPACT_ATOMS: atom_id res chain seq x y z
N MET A 1 -3.17 -11.89 38.75
CA MET A 1 -1.84 -12.28 38.24
C MET A 1 -1.53 -11.72 36.85
N LEU A 2 -2.48 -11.71 35.88
CA LEU A 2 -2.26 -11.09 34.55
C LEU A 2 -2.06 -9.56 34.55
N LEU A 3 -2.66 -8.85 35.52
CA LEU A 3 -2.64 -7.37 35.59
C LEU A 3 -1.27 -6.78 35.99
N TYR A 4 -0.39 -7.56 36.62
CA TYR A 4 0.92 -7.08 37.11
C TYR A 4 1.99 -7.01 36.01
N PHE A 5 1.79 -7.71 34.89
CA PHE A 5 2.67 -7.63 33.71
C PHE A 5 2.23 -6.57 32.70
N LEU A 6 1.01 -6.04 32.85
CA LEU A 6 0.45 -5.02 31.96
C LEU A 6 1.34 -3.76 31.86
N PRO A 7 1.91 -3.21 32.96
CA PRO A 7 2.81 -2.04 32.86
C PRO A 7 4.12 -2.36 32.13
N PHE A 8 4.61 -3.60 32.20
CA PHE A 8 5.84 -4.03 31.54
C PHE A 8 5.63 -4.25 30.04
N ILE A 9 4.50 -4.86 29.67
CA ILE A 9 4.04 -5.00 28.27
C ILE A 9 3.78 -3.61 27.68
N LEU A 10 3.11 -2.71 28.41
CA LEU A 10 2.89 -1.32 28.01
C LEU A 10 4.19 -0.52 27.90
N ARG A 11 5.25 -0.84 28.66
CA ARG A 11 6.60 -0.24 28.50
C ARG A 11 7.32 -0.69 27.23
N LEU A 12 7.06 -1.93 26.79
CA LEU A 12 7.58 -2.48 25.52
C LEU A 12 6.85 -1.86 24.32
N VAL A 13 5.57 -1.53 24.47
CA VAL A 13 4.81 -0.77 23.48
C VAL A 13 5.05 0.72 23.71
N ARG A 14 6.03 1.32 23.01
CA ARG A 14 6.34 2.77 23.10
C ARG A 14 5.20 3.64 22.54
N PHE A 15 4.03 3.66 23.18
CA PHE A 15 2.85 4.43 22.80
C PHE A 15 3.13 5.93 22.70
N GLU A 16 4.04 6.47 23.52
CA GLU A 16 4.42 7.88 23.46
C GLU A 16 5.02 8.31 22.11
N GLN A 17 5.51 7.36 21.32
CA GLN A 17 6.06 7.62 19.98
C GLN A 17 5.06 7.31 18.87
N PHE A 18 3.84 6.87 19.19
CA PHE A 18 2.82 6.57 18.19
C PHE A 18 2.34 7.85 17.49
N LYS A 19 2.32 7.80 16.16
CA LYS A 19 1.85 8.85 15.27
C LYS A 19 0.80 8.26 14.36
N CYS A 20 -0.34 8.94 14.29
CA CYS A 20 -1.40 8.68 13.32
C CYS A 20 -1.81 10.03 12.72
N ARG A 21 -1.76 10.13 11.39
CA ARG A 21 -2.12 11.38 10.69
C ARG A 21 -2.96 11.10 9.45
N SER A 22 -3.71 12.12 9.03
CA SER A 22 -4.31 12.16 7.69
C SER A 22 -3.23 12.34 6.62
N LEU A 23 -3.61 12.12 5.36
CA LEU A 23 -2.78 12.49 4.22
C LEU A 23 -2.53 14.01 4.20
N THR A 24 -1.33 14.41 3.79
CA THR A 24 -1.02 15.81 3.47
C THR A 24 -1.68 16.22 2.15
N SER A 25 -1.78 17.52 1.89
CA SER A 25 -2.26 18.01 0.60
C SER A 25 -1.36 17.57 -0.56
N GLY A 26 -0.05 17.48 -0.34
CA GLY A 26 0.91 16.97 -1.32
C GLY A 26 0.71 15.49 -1.64
N GLU A 27 0.49 14.66 -0.61
CA GLU A 27 0.19 13.23 -0.76
C GLU A 27 -1.12 13.00 -1.53
N ILE A 28 -2.18 13.74 -1.18
CA ILE A 28 -3.45 13.72 -1.91
C ILE A 28 -3.20 14.09 -3.39
N LYS A 29 -2.46 15.17 -3.64
CA LYS A 29 -2.19 15.65 -5.01
C LYS A 29 -1.44 14.63 -5.86
N ILE A 30 -0.43 13.94 -5.32
CA ILE A 30 0.28 12.90 -6.08
C ILE A 30 -0.60 11.67 -6.30
N SER A 31 -1.44 11.29 -5.33
CA SER A 31 -2.38 10.17 -5.48
C SER A 31 -3.48 10.48 -6.51
N GLN A 32 -4.01 11.70 -6.54
CA GLN A 32 -5.03 12.13 -7.51
C GLN A 32 -4.56 12.05 -8.96
N ARG A 33 -3.25 12.18 -9.22
CA ARG A 33 -2.70 11.97 -10.58
C ARG A 33 -2.88 10.55 -11.09
N VAL A 34 -2.98 9.58 -10.18
CA VAL A 34 -3.09 8.15 -10.50
C VAL A 34 -4.55 7.70 -10.36
N PHE A 35 -5.20 8.04 -9.25
CA PHE A 35 -6.51 7.51 -8.87
C PHE A 35 -7.65 8.53 -9.03
N GLY A 36 -7.38 9.79 -9.40
CA GLY A 36 -8.41 10.81 -9.55
C GLY A 36 -9.24 10.96 -8.28
N ASN A 37 -10.56 10.77 -8.38
CA ASN A 37 -11.50 10.81 -7.25
C ASN A 37 -11.98 9.40 -6.82
N LEU A 38 -11.29 8.34 -7.25
CA LEU A 38 -11.67 6.95 -6.95
C LEU A 38 -11.42 6.54 -5.48
N ILE A 39 -10.64 7.35 -4.74
CA ILE A 39 -10.33 7.12 -3.34
C ILE A 39 -10.94 8.28 -2.53
N ASP A 40 -11.68 7.94 -1.48
CA ASP A 40 -12.00 8.90 -0.42
C ASP A 40 -10.74 9.12 0.44
N TYR A 41 -9.96 10.13 0.08
CA TYR A 41 -8.70 10.47 0.73
C TYR A 41 -8.88 10.91 2.19
N SER A 42 -10.06 11.41 2.57
CA SER A 42 -10.34 11.88 3.94
C SER A 42 -10.32 10.75 4.98
N ARG A 43 -10.61 9.53 4.52
CA ARG A 43 -10.64 8.31 5.35
C ARG A 43 -9.28 7.66 5.54
N VAL A 44 -8.27 8.06 4.75
CA VAL A 44 -6.95 7.44 4.78
C VAL A 44 -6.15 7.99 5.95
N LYS A 45 -5.53 7.09 6.73
CA LYS A 45 -4.57 7.44 7.79
C LYS A 45 -3.25 6.72 7.60
N ILE A 46 -2.17 7.39 8.00
CA ILE A 46 -0.82 6.84 8.04
C ILE A 46 -0.40 6.71 9.50
N MET A 47 0.02 5.51 9.87
CA MET A 47 0.44 5.16 11.23
C MET A 47 1.89 4.68 11.22
N ASN A 48 2.68 5.14 12.19
CA ASN A 48 4.06 4.66 12.39
C ASN A 48 4.11 3.35 13.20
N HIS A 49 3.14 2.47 12.95
CA HIS A 49 3.00 1.18 13.60
C HIS A 49 3.00 0.09 12.54
N PRO A 50 3.91 -0.90 12.61
CA PRO A 50 3.91 -2.02 11.67
C PRO A 50 2.61 -2.82 11.79
N TYR A 51 2.08 -3.32 10.68
CA TYR A 51 0.89 -4.16 10.68
C TYR A 51 1.20 -5.57 11.23
N LEU A 52 2.37 -6.13 10.88
CA LEU A 52 2.84 -7.42 11.38
C LEU A 52 4.15 -7.26 12.16
N PRO A 53 4.38 -8.04 13.23
CA PRO A 53 5.63 -7.93 14.00
C PRO A 53 6.88 -8.29 13.17
N TRP A 54 6.73 -9.14 12.15
CA TRP A 54 7.77 -9.51 11.19
C TRP A 54 7.76 -8.68 9.89
N GLN A 55 6.97 -7.59 9.79
CA GLN A 55 7.01 -6.70 8.63
C GLN A 55 8.44 -6.21 8.40
N SER A 56 8.97 -6.32 7.19
CA SER A 56 10.36 -5.93 6.90
C SER A 56 10.59 -4.42 7.11
N LYS A 57 11.83 -4.05 7.42
CA LYS A 57 12.23 -2.66 7.69
C LYS A 57 11.98 -1.70 6.55
N HIS A 58 11.82 -2.17 5.31
CA HIS A 58 11.62 -1.34 4.10
C HIS A 58 10.19 -1.41 3.55
N VAL A 59 9.30 -2.14 4.22
CA VAL A 59 7.94 -2.40 3.72
C VAL A 59 6.97 -1.43 4.37
N ILE A 60 6.14 -0.81 3.55
CA ILE A 60 4.90 -0.15 3.96
C ILE A 60 3.77 -1.16 3.67
N MET A 61 2.68 -1.14 4.44
CA MET A 61 1.54 -2.02 4.17
C MET A 61 0.23 -1.28 4.33
N ALA A 62 -0.75 -1.54 3.46
CA ALA A 62 -2.10 -0.99 3.58
C ALA A 62 -3.22 -2.05 3.50
N PRO A 63 -3.31 -2.99 4.47
CA PRO A 63 -4.19 -4.16 4.37
C PRO A 63 -5.67 -3.87 4.66
N SER A 64 -5.97 -2.80 5.41
CA SER A 64 -7.31 -2.54 5.96
C SER A 64 -7.73 -1.06 5.91
N GLY A 65 -7.27 -0.33 4.89
CA GLY A 65 -7.63 1.09 4.69
C GLY A 65 -6.79 2.09 5.50
N TYR A 66 -5.81 1.61 6.25
CA TYR A 66 -4.77 2.41 6.90
C TYR A 66 -3.39 1.99 6.40
N ILE A 67 -2.50 2.96 6.26
CA ILE A 67 -1.11 2.73 5.88
C ILE A 67 -0.28 2.53 7.14
N HIS A 68 0.31 1.35 7.27
CA HIS A 68 1.14 0.92 8.38
C HIS A 68 2.62 0.95 7.99
N VAL A 69 3.37 1.80 8.68
CA VAL A 69 4.79 2.05 8.40
C VAL A 69 5.59 1.81 9.65
N ARG A 70 6.77 1.17 9.54
CA ARG A 70 7.73 1.17 10.66
C ARG A 70 8.27 2.58 10.90
N ASN A 71 8.49 2.95 12.15
CA ASN A 71 9.06 4.26 12.56
C ASN A 71 10.20 4.77 11.66
N LEU A 72 11.14 3.90 11.27
CA LEU A 72 12.29 4.27 10.42
C LEU A 72 11.90 4.84 9.04
N ASN A 73 10.77 4.41 8.49
CA ASN A 73 10.27 4.83 7.18
C ASN A 73 9.09 5.80 7.28
N TYR A 74 8.65 6.15 8.50
CA TYR A 74 7.58 7.11 8.68
C TYR A 74 8.07 8.49 8.24
N ARG A 75 7.29 9.14 7.37
CA ARG A 75 7.58 10.47 6.86
C ARG A 75 6.43 11.40 7.18
N GLU A 76 6.74 12.67 7.44
CA GLU A 76 5.73 13.68 7.69
C GLU A 76 4.97 14.04 6.40
N ASP A 77 5.63 13.93 5.24
CA ASP A 77 5.02 14.15 3.93
C ASP A 77 5.75 13.34 2.84
N TYR A 78 5.18 12.21 2.40
CA TYR A 78 5.79 11.37 1.37
C TYR A 78 5.94 12.10 0.02
N SER A 79 5.12 13.12 -0.27
CA SER A 79 5.22 13.88 -1.52
C SER A 79 6.48 14.74 -1.62
N ARG A 80 7.17 14.96 -0.51
CA ARG A 80 8.42 15.73 -0.42
C ARG A 80 9.67 14.85 -0.33
N GLU A 81 9.49 13.54 -0.29
CA GLU A 81 10.57 12.56 -0.23
C GLU A 81 11.13 12.25 -1.62
N SER A 82 12.14 11.36 -1.69
CA SER A 82 12.69 10.92 -2.97
C SER A 82 11.63 10.27 -3.86
N LEU A 83 11.86 10.29 -5.18
CA LEU A 83 10.92 9.71 -6.15
C LEU A 83 10.61 8.24 -5.86
N SER A 84 11.59 7.49 -5.34
CA SER A 84 11.39 6.09 -4.92
C SER A 84 10.42 5.95 -3.74
N TYR A 85 10.47 6.86 -2.76
CA TYR A 85 9.51 6.87 -1.65
C TYR A 85 8.12 7.31 -2.10
N GLN A 86 8.03 8.29 -2.99
CA GLN A 86 6.75 8.70 -3.60
C GLN A 86 6.13 7.53 -4.38
N ALA A 87 6.93 6.82 -5.18
CA ALA A 87 6.51 5.67 -5.96
C ALA A 87 6.04 4.50 -5.06
N LEU A 88 6.77 4.22 -3.97
CA LEU A 88 6.36 3.24 -2.96
C LEU A 88 5.03 3.66 -2.30
N PHE A 89 4.89 4.92 -1.90
CA PHE A 89 3.64 5.43 -1.33
C PHE A 89 2.44 5.26 -2.29
N ILE A 90 2.63 5.52 -3.59
CA ILE A 90 1.58 5.30 -4.59
C ILE A 90 1.21 3.83 -4.76
N HIS A 91 2.18 2.91 -4.69
CA HIS A 91 1.90 1.47 -4.67
C HIS A 91 0.95 1.12 -3.52
N GLU A 92 1.23 1.60 -2.32
CA GLU A 92 0.39 1.36 -1.14
C GLU A 92 -1.00 2.01 -1.24
N MET A 93 -1.10 3.17 -1.90
CA MET A 93 -2.38 3.80 -2.20
C MET A 93 -3.25 2.95 -3.14
N ALA A 94 -2.66 2.06 -3.94
CA ALA A 94 -3.44 1.09 -4.72
C ALA A 94 -4.14 0.08 -3.80
N HIS A 95 -3.50 -0.36 -2.72
CA HIS A 95 -4.13 -1.22 -1.72
C HIS A 95 -5.22 -0.50 -0.93
N ILE A 96 -5.06 0.80 -0.65
CA ILE A 96 -6.14 1.63 -0.10
C ILE A 96 -7.33 1.67 -1.05
N TYR A 97 -7.10 1.90 -2.34
CA TYR A 97 -8.16 1.86 -3.36
C TYR A 97 -8.86 0.49 -3.40
N GLN A 98 -8.10 -0.60 -3.47
CA GLN A 98 -8.62 -1.97 -3.45
C GLN A 98 -9.51 -2.21 -2.22
N HIS A 99 -9.03 -1.80 -1.03
CA HIS A 99 -9.80 -1.92 0.20
C HIS A 99 -11.11 -1.12 0.15
N GLN A 100 -11.10 0.12 -0.36
CA GLN A 100 -12.33 0.92 -0.54
C GLN A 100 -13.29 0.27 -1.55
N CYS A 101 -12.79 -0.47 -2.55
CA CYS A 101 -13.56 -1.34 -3.44
C CYS A 101 -13.97 -2.69 -2.79
N ARG A 102 -13.85 -2.85 -1.47
CA ARG A 102 -14.19 -4.07 -0.71
C ARG A 102 -13.38 -5.31 -1.07
N ILE A 103 -12.20 -5.14 -1.66
CA ILE A 103 -11.25 -6.24 -1.87
C ILE A 103 -10.53 -6.52 -0.55
N ASN A 104 -10.53 -7.79 -0.12
CA ASN A 104 -9.76 -8.22 1.05
C ASN A 104 -8.26 -8.32 0.69
N VAL A 105 -7.56 -7.19 0.80
CA VAL A 105 -6.13 -7.05 0.48
C VAL A 105 -5.29 -8.02 1.30
N LEU A 106 -5.56 -8.15 2.60
CA LEU A 106 -4.81 -9.04 3.48
C LEU A 106 -4.89 -10.51 3.02
N LEU A 107 -6.10 -11.01 2.79
CA LEU A 107 -6.30 -12.42 2.41
C LEU A 107 -5.73 -12.71 1.02
N LYS A 108 -5.94 -11.80 0.06
CA LYS A 108 -5.37 -11.96 -1.29
C LYS A 108 -3.84 -11.88 -1.27
N GLY A 109 -3.27 -10.96 -0.50
CA GLY A 109 -1.82 -10.81 -0.34
C GLY A 109 -1.20 -12.04 0.33
N ALA A 110 -1.83 -12.55 1.39
CA ALA A 110 -1.43 -13.79 2.03
C ALA A 110 -1.42 -14.97 1.04
N PHE A 111 -2.48 -15.12 0.23
CA PHE A 111 -2.54 -16.16 -0.79
C PHE A 111 -1.42 -16.05 -1.84
N LEU A 112 -1.17 -14.84 -2.35
CA LEU A 112 -0.10 -14.59 -3.33
C LEU A 112 1.29 -14.88 -2.74
N GLN A 113 1.52 -14.47 -1.49
CA GLN A 113 2.78 -14.71 -0.80
C GLN A 113 2.98 -16.20 -0.50
N SER A 114 1.93 -16.93 -0.11
CA SER A 114 1.96 -18.39 0.03
C SER A 114 2.26 -19.08 -1.29
N ALA A 115 1.63 -18.67 -2.39
CA ALA A 115 1.91 -19.21 -3.72
C ALA A 115 3.36 -18.98 -4.14
N TYR A 116 3.93 -17.80 -3.88
CA TYR A 116 5.34 -17.51 -4.11
C TYR A 116 6.24 -18.50 -3.36
N PHE A 117 6.06 -18.65 -2.04
CA PHE A 117 6.89 -19.54 -1.23
C PHE A 117 6.73 -21.02 -1.58
N LEU A 118 5.49 -21.49 -1.76
CA LEU A 118 5.20 -22.89 -2.10
C LEU A 118 5.72 -23.27 -3.50
N SER A 119 5.78 -22.29 -4.42
CA SER A 119 6.39 -22.50 -5.74
C SER A 119 7.92 -22.45 -5.74
N LEU A 120 8.55 -22.25 -4.57
CA LEU A 120 10.00 -22.00 -4.45
C LEU A 120 10.47 -20.84 -5.33
N GLY A 121 9.65 -19.79 -5.43
CA GLY A 121 9.93 -18.60 -6.24
C GLY A 121 9.71 -18.74 -7.75
N LYS A 122 9.23 -19.89 -8.25
CA LYS A 122 8.87 -20.05 -9.67
C LYS A 122 7.72 -19.13 -10.08
N TYR A 123 6.74 -18.95 -9.19
CA TYR A 123 5.67 -17.96 -9.34
C TYR A 123 6.08 -16.67 -8.65
N ASN A 124 6.09 -15.54 -9.37
CA ASN A 124 6.38 -14.22 -8.80
C ASN A 124 5.15 -13.30 -8.94
N PRO A 125 4.45 -12.95 -7.84
CA PRO A 125 3.23 -12.15 -7.89
C PRO A 125 3.48 -10.71 -8.34
N TYR A 126 4.70 -10.20 -8.23
CA TYR A 126 5.09 -8.84 -8.64
C TYR A 126 5.46 -8.75 -10.13
N LYS A 127 5.79 -9.88 -10.77
CA LYS A 127 6.14 -9.89 -12.18
C LYS A 127 4.88 -9.69 -13.02
N TYR A 128 4.82 -8.58 -13.76
CA TYR A 128 3.77 -8.34 -14.75
C TYR A 128 4.37 -7.82 -16.05
N GLN A 129 3.60 -7.96 -17.14
CA GLN A 129 3.85 -7.28 -18.39
C GLN A 129 2.65 -6.39 -18.68
N PHE A 130 2.93 -5.15 -19.06
CA PHE A 130 1.89 -4.21 -19.45
C PHE A 130 1.22 -4.70 -20.74
N ASN A 131 -0.10 -4.80 -20.73
CA ASN A 131 -0.90 -5.15 -21.90
C ASN A 131 -1.95 -4.05 -22.09
N PRO A 132 -1.93 -3.31 -23.21
CA PRO A 132 -2.82 -2.17 -23.44
C PRO A 132 -4.30 -2.57 -23.54
N ASN A 133 -4.60 -3.84 -23.82
CA ASN A 133 -5.97 -4.34 -23.92
C ASN A 133 -6.45 -5.01 -22.62
N LYS A 134 -5.59 -5.09 -21.59
CA LYS A 134 -5.91 -5.76 -20.33
C LYS A 134 -6.35 -4.73 -19.30
N SER A 135 -7.58 -4.88 -18.79
CA SER A 135 -8.12 -4.01 -17.74
C SER A 135 -7.36 -4.15 -16.42
N PHE A 136 -7.20 -3.03 -15.70
CA PHE A 136 -6.54 -2.94 -14.40
C PHE A 136 -7.04 -3.99 -13.39
N SER A 137 -8.36 -4.20 -13.32
CA SER A 137 -8.99 -5.11 -12.35
C SER A 137 -8.66 -6.60 -12.57
N THR A 138 -8.13 -6.97 -13.74
CA THR A 138 -7.76 -8.35 -14.10
C THR A 138 -6.33 -8.72 -13.73
N TYR A 139 -5.54 -7.76 -13.27
CA TYR A 139 -4.24 -8.00 -12.65
C TYR A 139 -4.42 -8.42 -11.18
N ASN A 140 -3.47 -9.17 -10.62
CA ASN A 140 -3.51 -9.48 -9.19
C ASN A 140 -3.24 -8.20 -8.35
N ILE A 141 -3.49 -8.24 -7.04
CA ILE A 141 -3.44 -7.02 -6.21
C ILE A 141 -2.05 -6.38 -6.11
N GLU A 142 -0.97 -7.17 -6.17
CA GLU A 142 0.42 -6.68 -6.14
C GLU A 142 0.79 -6.07 -7.50
N GLN A 143 0.39 -6.71 -8.59
CA GLN A 143 0.56 -6.17 -9.94
C GLN A 143 -0.20 -4.86 -10.12
N GLN A 144 -1.40 -4.75 -9.55
CA GLN A 144 -2.16 -3.51 -9.53
C GLN A 144 -1.43 -2.39 -8.78
N GLY A 145 -0.77 -2.70 -7.65
CA GLY A 145 0.11 -1.76 -6.95
C GLY A 145 1.28 -1.30 -7.82
N ASP A 146 1.92 -2.24 -8.50
CA ASP A 146 3.03 -1.94 -9.41
C ASP A 146 2.60 -1.15 -10.66
N ILE A 147 1.41 -1.41 -11.18
CA ILE A 147 0.81 -0.61 -12.26
C ILE A 147 0.55 0.83 -11.79
N ALA A 148 -0.02 1.02 -10.60
CA ALA A 148 -0.24 2.36 -10.04
C ALA A 148 1.08 3.13 -9.88
N ARG A 149 2.12 2.45 -9.37
CA ARG A 149 3.49 2.98 -9.30
C ARG A 149 4.02 3.40 -10.66
N ASP A 150 3.89 2.53 -11.67
CA ASP A 150 4.45 2.78 -13.00
C ASP A 150 3.66 3.85 -13.77
N ILE A 151 2.35 4.01 -13.52
CA ILE A 151 1.55 5.15 -13.97
C ILE A 151 2.09 6.45 -13.37
N PHE A 152 2.33 6.49 -12.06
CA PHE A 152 2.89 7.67 -11.38
C PHE A 152 4.25 8.06 -11.95
N LEU A 153 5.11 7.07 -12.21
CA LEU A 153 6.42 7.25 -12.84
C LEU A 153 6.35 7.54 -14.34
N LYS A 154 5.15 7.63 -14.93
CA LYS A 154 4.89 7.87 -16.35
C LYS A 154 5.52 6.83 -17.29
N LYS A 155 5.68 5.59 -16.83
CA LYS A 155 6.20 4.49 -17.65
C LYS A 155 5.12 3.85 -18.52
N ILE A 156 3.86 3.94 -18.10
CA ILE A 156 2.69 3.38 -18.79
C ILE A 156 1.52 4.37 -18.73
N PRO A 157 0.54 4.29 -19.65
CA PRO A 157 -0.65 5.12 -19.60
C PRO A 157 -1.52 4.82 -18.37
N ASN A 158 -2.29 5.81 -17.93
CA ASN A 158 -3.19 5.66 -16.79
C ASN A 158 -4.44 4.85 -17.17
N ILE A 159 -4.33 3.51 -17.10
CA ILE A 159 -5.42 2.56 -17.34
C ILE A 159 -6.41 2.43 -16.17
N ILE A 160 -6.13 3.08 -15.04
CA ILE A 160 -7.04 3.14 -13.88
C ILE A 160 -8.15 4.15 -14.17
N LEU A 161 -7.77 5.34 -14.66
CA LEU A 161 -8.71 6.41 -15.02
C LEU A 161 -9.24 6.28 -16.46
N ASN A 162 -8.44 5.69 -17.36
CA ASN A 162 -8.79 5.49 -18.76
C ASN A 162 -8.74 3.99 -19.08
N PRO A 163 -9.69 3.19 -18.58
CA PRO A 163 -9.70 1.75 -18.82
C PRO A 163 -9.79 1.47 -20.33
N PRO A 164 -9.13 0.40 -20.82
CA PRO A 164 -9.24 0.03 -22.23
C PRO A 164 -10.69 -0.29 -22.58
N ILE A 165 -11.10 0.10 -23.79
CA ILE A 165 -12.40 -0.27 -24.35
C ILE A 165 -12.30 -1.75 -24.68
N ASN A 166 -12.86 -2.61 -23.82
CA ASN A 166 -12.99 -4.03 -24.12
C ASN A 166 -13.87 -4.17 -25.37
N ARG A 167 -13.29 -4.65 -26.48
CA ARG A 167 -14.03 -5.20 -27.62
C ARG A 167 -14.34 -6.66 -27.37
#